data_AF-A0A2V6CIL7-F1
#
_entry.id   AF-A0A2V6CIL7-F1
#
_cell.length_a   1.000
_cell.length_b   1.000
_cell.length_c   1.000
_cell.angle_alpha   90.00
_cell.angle_beta   90.00
_cell.angle_gamma   90.00
#
_symmetry.space_group_name_H-M   'P 1'
#
loop_
_entity.id
_entity.type
_entity.pdbx_description
1 polymer ?
#
loop_
_entity_poly.entity_id
_entity_poly.type
_entity_poly.pdbx_seq_one_letter_code
_entity_poly.pdbx_strand_id
1 'polypeptide(L)'
;MNGEQGNTWMQLQIRPVEAKLLALALDPAARGNEIVTAAEKLIRSLRERGISATELFRGSQLKPKPAAIDPALERAYATVMPFGKHKGKRLRDIPVSYLVWAESNCTNASAGLLRAITKVLGE
;
A
#
# COMPACT_ATOMS: atom_id res chain seq x y z
N MET A 1 -2.57 -33.93 35.13
CA MET A 1 -1.59 -33.88 34.02
C MET A 1 -2.35 -33.49 32.77
N ASN A 2 -2.14 -32.28 32.25
CA ASN A 2 -2.10 -31.95 30.83
C ASN A 2 -1.66 -30.49 30.71
N GLY A 3 -0.67 -30.30 29.85
CA GLY A 3 0.23 -29.16 29.92
C GLY A 3 -0.33 -27.91 29.26
N GLU A 4 -0.30 -26.82 30.02
CA GLU A 4 -0.20 -25.48 29.47
C GLU A 4 1.27 -25.06 29.55
N GLN A 5 2.08 -25.52 28.58
CA GLN A 5 3.30 -24.79 28.26
C GLN A 5 2.87 -23.48 27.61
N GLY A 6 2.68 -22.46 28.45
CA GLY A 6 2.44 -21.10 28.01
C GLY A 6 3.58 -20.71 27.06
N ASN A 7 3.24 -20.48 25.79
CA ASN A 7 4.14 -19.95 24.78
C ASN A 7 4.79 -18.68 25.32
N THR A 8 6.07 -18.78 25.69
CA THR A 8 6.90 -17.65 26.07
C THR A 8 6.93 -16.67 24.90
N TRP A 9 6.24 -15.54 25.05
CA TRP A 9 6.28 -14.43 24.12
C TRP A 9 7.71 -13.87 24.07
N MET A 10 8.55 -14.37 23.16
CA MET A 10 9.76 -13.65 22.77
C MET A 10 9.31 -12.41 22.00
N GLN A 11 9.16 -11.30 22.71
CA GLN A 11 9.01 -10.00 22.06
C GLN A 11 10.27 -9.75 21.23
N LEU A 12 10.10 -9.48 19.94
CA LEU A 12 11.19 -9.13 19.04
C LEU A 12 11.88 -7.86 19.57
N GLN A 13 13.06 -8.01 20.17
CA GLN A 13 13.87 -6.88 20.61
C GLN A 13 14.79 -6.41 19.47
N ILE A 14 14.43 -5.29 18.86
CA ILE A 14 15.27 -4.55 17.90
C ILE A 14 16.39 -3.85 18.68
N ARG A 15 17.64 -4.06 18.26
CA ARG A 15 18.81 -3.37 18.86
C ARG A 15 18.86 -1.91 18.41
N PRO A 16 19.52 -1.01 19.19
CA PRO A 16 19.71 0.39 18.79
C PRO A 16 20.34 0.57 17.40
N VAL A 17 21.29 -0.30 17.03
CA VAL A 17 21.91 -0.26 15.70
C VAL A 17 20.92 -0.66 14.59
N GLU A 18 20.09 -1.68 14.83
CA GLU A 18 19.05 -2.13 13.88
C GLU A 18 17.97 -1.05 13.73
N ALA A 19 17.59 -0.38 14.83
CA ALA A 19 16.68 0.76 14.79
C ALA A 19 17.25 1.92 13.96
N LYS A 20 18.54 2.24 14.10
CA LYS A 20 19.21 3.27 13.31
C LYS A 20 19.27 2.91 11.83
N LEU A 21 19.58 1.65 11.50
CA LEU A 21 19.62 1.16 10.13
C LEU A 21 18.22 1.17 9.49
N LEU A 22 17.20 0.75 10.24
CA LEU A 22 15.81 0.81 9.80
C LEU A 22 15.36 2.26 9.56
N ALA A 23 15.70 3.18 10.47
CA ALA A 23 15.38 4.59 10.31
C ALA A 23 16.03 5.18 9.05
N LEU A 24 17.32 4.91 8.81
CA LEU A 24 18.02 5.39 7.62
C LEU A 24 17.49 4.77 6.32
N ALA A 25 17.15 3.48 6.33
CA ALA A 25 16.61 2.79 5.16
C ALA A 25 15.21 3.27 4.76
N LEU A 26 14.45 3.86 5.70
CA LEU A 26 13.09 4.35 5.48
C LEU A 26 13.00 5.88 5.37
N ASP A 27 14.12 6.60 5.47
CA ASP A 27 14.15 8.06 5.37
C ASP A 27 14.01 8.50 3.90
N PRO A 28 12.94 9.25 3.54
CA PRO A 28 12.75 9.76 2.17
C PRO A 28 13.86 10.71 1.70
N ALA A 29 14.62 11.30 2.62
CA ALA A 29 15.73 12.19 2.31
C ALA A 29 17.08 11.47 2.16
N ALA A 30 17.15 10.16 2.45
CA ALA A 30 18.38 9.38 2.33
C ALA A 30 18.79 9.19 0.87
N ARG A 31 20.10 9.15 0.61
CA ARG A 31 20.63 8.86 -0.73
C ARG A 31 20.43 7.38 -1.06
N GLY A 32 20.28 7.05 -2.35
CA GLY A 32 20.04 5.67 -2.79
C GLY A 32 21.08 4.66 -2.30
N ASN A 33 22.37 5.03 -2.27
CA ASN A 33 23.44 4.18 -1.75
C ASN A 33 23.38 3.99 -0.22
N GLU A 34 22.90 4.99 0.51
CA GLU A 34 22.69 4.92 1.96
C GLU A 34 21.54 3.97 2.31
N ILE A 35 20.45 4.04 1.55
CA ILE A 35 19.29 3.14 1.68
C ILE A 35 19.72 1.68 1.49
N VAL A 36 20.42 1.39 0.38
CA VAL A 36 20.89 0.02 0.08
C VAL A 36 21.84 -0.50 1.16
N THR A 37 22.80 0.33 1.58
CA THR A 37 23.77 -0.04 2.63
C THR A 37 23.09 -0.30 3.97
N ALA A 38 22.14 0.55 4.34
CA ALA A 38 21.40 0.43 5.60
C ALA A 38 20.52 -0.81 5.62
N ALA A 39 19.80 -1.07 4.52
CA ALA A 39 18.98 -2.26 4.35
C ALA A 39 19.82 -3.55 4.41
N GLU A 40 20.95 -3.61 3.70
CA GLU A 40 21.83 -4.79 3.73
C GLU A 40 22.33 -5.09 5.14
N LYS A 41 22.83 -4.06 5.85
CA LYS A 41 23.33 -4.19 7.22
C LYS A 41 22.23 -4.61 8.20
N LEU A 42 21.02 -4.08 8.04
CA LEU A 42 19.87 -4.48 8.85
C LEU A 42 19.56 -5.96 8.67
N ILE A 43 19.43 -6.42 7.43
CA ILE A 43 19.11 -7.82 7.13
C ILE A 43 20.22 -8.75 7.63
N ARG A 44 21.49 -8.39 7.45
CA ARG A 44 22.63 -9.17 7.99
C ARG A 44 22.55 -9.30 9.51
N SER A 45 22.33 -8.19 10.21
CA SER A 45 22.20 -8.13 11.67
C SER A 45 21.05 -9.00 12.20
N LEU A 46 19.91 -9.01 11.51
CA LEU A 46 18.75 -9.84 11.86
C LEU A 46 19.02 -11.33 11.59
N ARG A 47 19.65 -11.66 10.45
CA ARG A 47 20.03 -13.04 10.09
C ARG A 47 21.05 -13.64 11.05
N GLU A 48 22.06 -12.87 11.46
CA GLU A 48 23.05 -13.30 12.46
C GLU A 48 22.41 -13.68 13.81
N ARG A 49 21.25 -13.10 14.11
CA ARG A 49 20.47 -13.39 15.31
C ARG A 49 19.43 -14.49 15.14
N GLY A 50 19.35 -15.11 13.96
CA GLY A 50 18.38 -16.15 13.66
C GLY A 50 16.94 -15.63 13.55
N ILE A 51 16.73 -14.32 13.40
CA ILE A 51 15.39 -13.74 13.28
C ILE A 51 14.87 -14.03 11.88
N SER A 52 13.77 -14.80 11.81
CA SER A 52 13.07 -15.09 10.57
C SER A 52 12.10 -13.97 10.16
N ALA A 53 11.74 -13.93 8.88
CA ALA A 53 10.67 -13.05 8.39
C ALA A 53 9.35 -13.30 9.12
N THR A 54 9.05 -14.56 9.45
CA THR A 54 7.84 -14.95 10.19
C THR A 54 7.80 -14.33 11.58
N GLU A 55 8.93 -14.29 12.29
CA GLU A 55 9.04 -13.65 13.61
C GLU A 55 8.93 -12.13 13.52
N LEU A 56 9.48 -11.52 12.46
CA LEU A 56 9.30 -10.10 12.16
C LEU A 56 7.83 -9.74 11.94
N PHE A 57 7.09 -10.56 11.17
CA PHE A 57 5.66 -10.32 10.92
C PHE A 57 4.80 -10.54 12.17
N ARG A 58 5.10 -11.56 12.98
CA ARG A 58 4.35 -11.84 14.21
C ARG A 58 4.46 -10.70 15.23
N GLY A 59 5.62 -10.05 15.30
CA GLY A 59 5.87 -8.92 16.20
C GLY A 59 5.42 -7.54 15.68
N SER A 60 5.09 -7.41 14.39
CA SER A 60 4.83 -6.12 13.77
C SER A 60 3.35 -5.92 13.48
N GLN A 61 2.67 -5.18 14.36
CA GLN A 61 1.36 -4.59 14.05
C GLN A 61 1.54 -3.37 13.14
N LEU A 62 1.95 -3.61 11.89
CA LEU A 62 2.01 -2.55 10.89
C LEU A 62 0.59 -2.21 10.44
N LYS A 63 0.04 -1.11 10.94
CA LYS A 63 -1.00 -0.39 10.19
C LYS A 63 -0.25 0.42 9.13
N PRO A 64 -0.33 0.09 7.83
CA PRO A 64 0.22 0.98 6.83
C PRO A 64 -0.43 2.35 7.06
N LYS A 65 0.37 3.42 7.15
CA LYS A 65 -0.17 4.75 6.91
C LYS A 65 -0.79 4.63 5.52
N PRO A 66 -2.12 4.78 5.34
CA PRO A 66 -2.69 4.74 4.01
C PRO A 66 -1.89 5.75 3.20
N ALA A 67 -1.23 5.29 2.14
CA ALA A 67 -0.63 6.19 1.17
C ALA A 67 -1.73 7.22 0.89
N ALA A 68 -1.42 8.51 1.13
CA ALA A 68 -2.42 9.56 1.03
C ALA A 68 -3.15 9.33 -0.29
N ILE A 69 -4.45 8.99 -0.23
CA ILE A 69 -5.18 8.60 -1.43
C ILE A 69 -5.00 9.76 -2.39
N ASP A 70 -4.46 9.47 -3.60
CA ASP A 70 -4.18 10.50 -4.58
C ASP A 70 -5.42 11.40 -4.68
N PRO A 71 -5.33 12.69 -4.30
CA PRO A 71 -6.49 13.57 -4.29
C PRO A 71 -7.17 13.64 -5.67
N ALA A 72 -6.43 13.40 -6.75
CA ALA A 72 -6.99 13.30 -8.09
C ALA A 72 -7.81 12.02 -8.28
N LEU A 73 -7.37 10.89 -7.73
CA LEU A 73 -8.12 9.64 -7.75
C LEU A 73 -9.40 9.73 -6.93
N GLU A 74 -9.38 10.36 -5.75
CA GLU A 74 -10.62 10.58 -4.97
C GLU A 74 -11.62 11.46 -5.70
N ARG A 75 -11.15 12.53 -6.36
CA ARG A 75 -12.00 13.37 -7.21
C ARG A 75 -12.57 12.59 -8.39
N ALA A 76 -11.76 11.74 -9.03
CA ALA A 76 -12.22 10.88 -10.11
C ALA A 76 -13.32 9.91 -9.61
N TYR A 77 -13.11 9.25 -8.47
CA TYR A 77 -14.09 8.36 -7.85
C TYR A 77 -15.40 9.05 -7.47
N ALA A 78 -15.35 10.33 -7.09
CA ALA A 78 -16.54 11.12 -6.75
C ALA A 78 -17.36 11.55 -7.98
N THR A 79 -16.81 11.43 -9.19
CA THR A 79 -17.50 11.78 -10.44
C THR A 79 -18.74 10.91 -10.63
N VAL A 80 -19.86 11.51 -11.01
CA VAL A 80 -21.14 10.83 -11.21
C VAL A 80 -21.33 10.48 -12.68
N MET A 81 -21.72 9.24 -12.95
CA MET A 81 -22.02 8.77 -14.31
C MET A 81 -23.30 9.44 -14.84
N PRO A 82 -23.25 10.18 -15.96
CA PRO A 82 -24.40 10.96 -16.42
C PRO A 82 -25.39 10.16 -17.29
N PHE A 83 -25.04 8.95 -17.75
CA PHE A 83 -25.83 8.16 -18.68
C PHE A 83 -25.75 6.64 -18.43
N GLY A 84 -26.53 5.88 -19.20
CA GLY A 84 -26.48 4.42 -19.26
C GLY A 84 -26.98 3.71 -18.00
N LYS A 85 -26.62 2.42 -17.87
CA LYS A 85 -27.11 1.51 -16.81
C LYS A 85 -26.76 1.99 -15.39
N HIS A 86 -25.66 2.73 -15.25
CA HIS A 86 -25.15 3.22 -13.96
C HIS A 86 -25.37 4.72 -13.76
N LYS A 87 -26.29 5.35 -14.51
CA LYS A 87 -26.61 6.78 -14.37
C LYS A 87 -26.91 7.16 -12.92
N GLY A 88 -26.32 8.25 -12.45
CA GLY A 88 -26.49 8.77 -11.09
C GLY A 88 -25.57 8.11 -10.04
N LYS A 89 -24.85 7.04 -10.38
CA LYS A 89 -23.86 6.43 -9.48
C LYS A 89 -22.50 7.08 -9.62
N ARG A 90 -21.74 7.12 -8.53
CA ARG A 90 -20.34 7.55 -8.55
C ARG A 90 -19.47 6.49 -9.21
N LEU A 91 -18.35 6.89 -9.82
CA LEU A 91 -17.45 5.93 -10.47
C LEU A 91 -16.96 4.83 -9.52
N ARG A 92 -16.81 5.12 -8.22
CA ARG A 92 -16.46 4.10 -7.22
C ARG A 92 -17.48 2.98 -7.04
N ASP A 93 -18.73 3.23 -7.39
CA ASP A 93 -19.85 2.28 -7.22
C ASP A 93 -20.20 1.57 -8.53
N ILE A 94 -19.36 1.73 -9.57
CA ILE A 94 -19.56 1.17 -10.90
C ILE A 94 -18.54 0.05 -11.11
N PRO A 95 -18.96 -1.13 -11.59
CA PRO A 95 -18.04 -2.21 -11.92
C PRO A 95 -16.97 -1.76 -12.92
N VAL A 96 -15.71 -2.12 -12.65
CA VAL A 96 -14.55 -1.79 -13.50
C VAL A 96 -14.80 -2.21 -14.96
N SER A 97 -15.40 -3.38 -15.19
CA SER A 97 -15.73 -3.86 -16.54
C SER A 97 -16.65 -2.92 -17.32
N TYR A 98 -17.57 -2.23 -16.64
CA TYR A 98 -18.43 -1.23 -17.28
C TYR A 98 -17.66 0.05 -17.59
N LEU A 99 -16.71 0.45 -16.74
CA LEU A 99 -15.88 1.63 -16.96
C LEU A 99 -14.95 1.43 -18.16
N VAL A 100 -14.33 0.25 -18.30
CA VAL A 100 -13.54 -0.14 -19.49
C VAL A 100 -14.39 -0.05 -20.76
N TRP A 101 -15.61 -0.61 -20.72
CA TRP A 101 -16.54 -0.51 -21.85
C TRP A 101 -16.88 0.96 -22.17
N ALA A 102 -17.18 1.77 -21.16
CA ALA A 102 -17.57 3.16 -21.32
C ALA A 102 -16.43 4.01 -21.91
N GLU A 103 -15.18 3.80 -21.49
CA GLU A 103 -14.02 4.47 -22.06
C GLU A 103 -13.87 4.19 -23.57
N SER A 104 -14.05 2.93 -23.96
CA SER A 104 -13.88 2.51 -25.36
C SER A 104 -15.07 2.87 -26.27
N ASN A 105 -16.29 2.96 -25.73
CA ASN A 105 -17.52 3.06 -26.52
C ASN A 105 -18.23 4.42 -26.39
N CYS A 106 -17.94 5.20 -25.35
CA CYS A 106 -18.59 6.49 -25.10
C CYS A 106 -17.64 7.67 -25.40
N THR A 107 -17.07 7.70 -26.61
CA THR A 107 -16.13 8.73 -27.06
C THR A 107 -16.75 10.14 -27.16
N ASN A 108 -18.08 10.22 -27.22
CA ASN A 108 -18.83 11.48 -27.17
C ASN A 108 -19.09 11.99 -25.75
N ALA A 109 -18.64 11.28 -24.72
CA ALA A 109 -18.72 11.76 -23.34
C ALA A 109 -17.84 13.00 -23.11
N SER A 110 -18.16 13.78 -22.07
CA SER A 110 -17.35 14.93 -21.72
C SER A 110 -15.90 14.52 -21.42
N ALA A 111 -14.93 15.35 -21.84
CA ALA A 111 -13.51 15.11 -21.57
C ALA A 111 -13.19 15.01 -20.07
N GLY A 112 -13.99 15.66 -19.21
CA GLY A 112 -13.86 15.51 -17.75
C GLY A 112 -14.22 14.11 -17.27
N LEU A 113 -15.30 13.52 -17.80
CA LEU A 113 -15.71 12.15 -17.46
C LEU A 113 -14.70 11.12 -17.96
N LEU A 114 -14.22 11.25 -19.20
CA LEU A 114 -13.22 10.32 -19.75
C LEU A 114 -11.93 10.36 -18.92
N ARG A 115 -11.41 11.56 -18.59
CA ARG A 115 -10.26 11.70 -17.69
C ARG A 115 -10.48 11.07 -16.33
N ALA A 116 -11.68 11.18 -15.75
CA ALA A 116 -12.00 10.54 -14.48
C ALA A 116 -12.03 9.00 -14.60
N ILE A 117 -12.57 8.47 -15.70
CA ILE A 117 -12.60 7.02 -15.96
C ILE A 117 -11.18 6.48 -16.12
N THR A 118 -10.36 7.08 -17.00
CA THR A 118 -8.96 6.68 -17.23
C THR A 118 -8.17 6.70 -15.92
N LYS A 119 -8.32 7.77 -15.12
CA LYS A 119 -7.67 7.89 -13.81
C LYS A 119 -8.08 6.77 -12.83
N VAL A 120 -9.33 6.33 -12.86
CA VAL A 120 -9.83 5.20 -12.03
C VAL A 120 -9.30 3.86 -12.54
N LEU A 121 -9.12 3.70 -13.85
CA LEU A 121 -8.58 2.49 -14.46
C LEU A 121 -7.06 2.35 -14.26
N GLY A 122 -6.36 3.43 -13.90
CA GLY A 122 -4.94 3.40 -13.54
C GLY A 122 -4.00 3.71 -14.70
N GLU A 123 -4.52 4.33 -15.77
CA GLU A 123 -3.76 4.90 -16.89
C GLU A 123 -3.65 6.43 -16.75
#